data_AF-A0A8T7B3F1-F1
#
_entry.id   AF-A0A8T7B3F1-F1
#
_cell.length_a   1.000
_cell.length_b   1.000
_cell.length_c   1.000
_cell.angle_alpha   90.00
_cell.angle_beta   90.00
_cell.angle_gamma   90.00
#
_symmetry.space_group_name_H-M   'P 1'
#
loop_
_entity.id
_entity.type
_entity.pdbx_description
1 polymer ?
#
loop_
_entity_poly.entity_id
_entity_poly.type
_entity_poly.pdbx_seq_one_letter_code
_entity_poly.pdbx_strand_id
1 'polypeptide(L)'
;GDSFAVILPRFEPHKAVAMLRLVLRKIWLLESKETEQGMQRPLTASAGIATLTAGDHCDSADLIGAAIDALLQAQNEGGNRVITSTQRPGQRELALVSANADVI
;
A
#
# COMPACT_ATOMS: atom_id res chain seq x y z
N GLY A 1 11.33 8.97 10.90
CA GLY A 1 10.21 8.99 9.95
C GLY A 1 9.48 7.68 10.05
N ASP A 2 8.17 7.69 9.83
CA ASP A 2 7.24 6.55 9.88
C ASP A 2 6.83 6.06 8.47
N SER A 3 7.39 6.69 7.43
CA SER A 3 7.08 6.43 6.03
C SER A 3 8.21 5.67 5.35
N PHE A 4 7.84 4.67 4.55
CA PHE A 4 8.76 3.81 3.81
C PHE A 4 8.33 3.73 2.34
N ALA A 5 9.29 3.59 1.44
CA ALA A 5 9.04 3.39 0.01
C ALA A 5 9.78 2.14 -0.48
N VAL A 6 9.14 1.40 -1.39
CA VAL A 6 9.71 0.21 -2.03
C VAL A 6 9.53 0.34 -3.53
N ILE A 7 10.62 0.25 -4.27
CA ILE A 7 10.61 0.28 -5.75
C ILE A 7 10.78 -1.15 -6.25
N LEU A 8 9.84 -1.61 -7.07
CA LEU A 8 9.81 -2.98 -7.61
C LEU A 8 9.96 -2.94 -9.13
N PRO A 9 11.20 -3.04 -9.66
CA PRO A 9 11.42 -3.02 -11.10
C PRO A 9 10.83 -4.27 -11.75
N ARG A 10 10.17 -4.09 -12.91
CA ARG A 10 9.61 -5.18 -13.73
C ARG A 10 8.71 -6.13 -12.94
N PHE A 11 7.88 -5.56 -12.07
CA PHE A 11 7.01 -6.31 -11.19
C PHE A 11 5.56 -6.23 -11.65
N GLU A 12 4.84 -7.34 -11.57
CA GLU A 12 3.44 -7.38 -11.97
C GLU A 12 2.56 -6.75 -10.87
N PRO A 13 1.59 -5.87 -11.21
CA PRO A 13 0.78 -5.15 -10.23
C PRO A 13 0.10 -6.05 -9.18
N HIS A 14 -0.47 -7.17 -9.61
CA HIS A 14 -1.16 -8.09 -8.71
C HIS A 14 -0.19 -8.80 -7.74
N LYS A 15 1.05 -9.06 -8.17
CA LYS A 15 2.09 -9.59 -7.29
C LYS A 15 2.53 -8.56 -6.26
N ALA A 16 2.57 -7.27 -6.63
CA ALA A 16 2.92 -6.19 -5.69
C ALA A 16 1.90 -6.12 -4.54
N VAL A 17 0.61 -6.19 -4.87
CA VAL A 17 -0.47 -6.24 -3.88
C VAL A 17 -0.33 -7.47 -2.98
N ALA A 18 -0.10 -8.65 -3.55
CA ALA A 18 0.06 -9.89 -2.78
C ALA A 18 1.25 -9.83 -1.82
N MET A 19 2.40 -9.33 -2.28
CA MET A 19 3.59 -9.16 -1.45
C MET A 19 3.33 -8.17 -0.31
N LEU A 20 2.69 -7.04 -0.60
CA LEU A 20 2.39 -6.01 0.39
C LEU A 20 1.42 -6.52 1.46
N ARG A 21 0.42 -7.32 1.07
CA ARG A 21 -0.45 -8.02 2.03
C ARG A 21 0.33 -8.91 2.99
N LEU A 22 1.35 -9.62 2.50
CA LEU A 22 2.21 -10.43 3.38
C LEU A 22 3.01 -9.58 4.36
N VAL A 23 3.50 -8.41 3.92
CA VAL A 23 4.20 -7.45 4.79
C VAL A 23 3.26 -6.91 5.87
N LEU A 24 2.07 -6.42 5.48
CA LEU A 24 1.09 -5.90 6.42
C LEU A 24 0.64 -6.95 7.45
N ARG A 25 0.44 -8.19 7.01
CA ARG A 25 0.15 -9.31 7.92
C ARG A 25 1.27 -9.57 8.91
N LYS A 26 2.53 -9.50 8.47
CA LYS A 26 3.69 -9.64 9.37
C LYS A 26 3.77 -8.49 10.36
N ILE A 27 3.50 -7.25 9.94
CA ILE A 27 3.48 -6.07 10.82
C ILE A 27 2.45 -6.26 11.92
N TRP A 28 1.24 -6.69 11.57
CA TRP A 28 0.19 -6.96 12.55
C TRP A 28 0.58 -8.04 13.57
N LEU A 29 1.25 -9.11 13.12
CA LEU A 29 1.72 -10.20 13.98
C LEU A 29 2.94 -9.84 14.85
N LEU A 30 3.65 -8.75 14.57
CA LEU A 30 4.85 -8.36 15.32
C LEU A 30 4.49 -7.85 16.73
N GLU A 31 3.33 -7.22 16.89
CA GLU A 31 2.91 -6.76 18.22
C GLU A 31 2.51 -7.90 19.15
N SER A 32 2.05 -9.04 18.62
CA SER A 32 1.61 -10.18 19.45
C SER A 32 2.71 -10.81 20.32
N LYS A 33 3.96 -10.35 20.22
CA LYS A 33 5.12 -10.89 20.95
C LYS A 33 5.63 -10.04 22.12
N GLU A 34 5.14 -8.82 22.32
CA GLU A 34 5.61 -7.93 23.40
C GLU A 34 4.45 -7.36 24.23
N THR A 35 3.93 -8.06 25.25
CA THR A 35 3.63 -7.39 26.55
C THR A 35 3.24 -8.33 27.68
N GLU A 36 3.86 -8.09 28.85
CA GLU A 36 3.32 -8.43 30.18
C GLU A 36 2.35 -7.36 30.73
N GLN A 37 2.05 -6.28 30.00
CA GLN A 37 1.29 -5.14 30.53
C GLN A 37 0.21 -4.61 29.56
N GLY A 38 -0.93 -5.29 29.56
CA GLY A 38 -2.28 -4.72 29.42
C GLY A 38 -2.55 -3.64 28.36
N MET A 39 -3.23 -4.08 27.30
CA MET A 39 -3.90 -3.32 26.23
C MET A 39 -3.01 -2.88 25.05
N GLN A 40 -2.77 -3.83 24.14
CA GLN A 40 -2.20 -3.57 22.83
C GLN A 40 -3.26 -3.08 21.83
N ARG A 41 -2.95 -2.01 21.10
CA ARG A 41 -3.65 -1.68 19.85
C ARG A 41 -2.79 -2.20 18.71
N PRO A 42 -3.28 -3.14 17.87
CA PRO A 42 -2.49 -3.75 16.81
C PRO A 42 -1.81 -2.69 15.94
N LEU A 43 -0.50 -2.83 15.73
CA LEU A 43 0.26 -2.03 14.78
C LEU A 43 -0.27 -2.36 13.38
N THR A 44 -0.82 -1.34 12.73
CA THR A 44 -1.30 -1.44 11.36
C THR A 44 -0.53 -0.47 10.49
N ALA A 45 -0.54 -0.72 9.18
CA ALA A 45 0.02 0.19 8.20
C ALA A 45 -0.92 0.32 7.01
N SER A 46 -0.92 1.50 6.41
CA SER A 46 -1.62 1.78 5.16
C SER A 46 -0.60 1.88 4.04
N ALA A 47 -1.00 1.55 2.82
CA ALA A 47 -0.09 1.63 1.70
C ALA A 47 -0.77 2.06 0.40
N GLY A 48 -0.08 2.93 -0.34
CA GLY A 48 -0.39 3.25 -1.72
C GLY A 48 0.57 2.52 -2.66
N ILE A 49 0.04 1.88 -3.69
CA ILE A 49 0.82 1.27 -4.77
C ILE A 49 0.55 2.07 -6.03
N ALA A 50 1.60 2.50 -6.73
CA ALA A 50 1.47 2.99 -8.10
C ALA A 50 2.22 2.07 -9.05
N THR A 51 1.60 1.80 -10.20
CA THR A 51 2.19 0.97 -11.26
C THR A 51 2.12 1.68 -12.60
N LEU A 52 3.07 1.35 -13.47
CA LEU A 52 3.15 1.85 -14.84
C LEU A 52 2.96 0.69 -15.81
N THR A 53 2.16 0.88 -16.85
CA THR A 53 1.98 -0.14 -17.89
C THR A 53 3.20 -0.18 -18.80
N ALA A 54 3.56 -1.37 -19.28
CA ALA A 54 4.68 -1.52 -20.21
C ALA A 54 4.40 -0.76 -21.51
N GLY A 55 5.36 0.06 -21.94
CA GLY A 55 5.23 0.90 -23.14
C GLY A 55 4.77 2.33 -22.86
N ASP A 56 4.34 2.63 -21.63
CA ASP A 56 3.99 3.99 -21.23
C ASP A 56 5.24 4.78 -20.83
N HIS A 57 5.31 6.04 -21.27
CA HIS A 57 6.26 7.02 -20.74
C HIS A 57 5.61 7.78 -19.59
N CYS A 58 6.20 7.69 -18.41
CA CYS A 58 5.75 8.39 -17.20
C CYS A 58 6.98 8.92 -16.47
N ASP A 59 6.90 10.14 -15.97
CA ASP A 59 7.94 10.67 -15.09
C ASP A 59 7.89 9.89 -13.76
N SER A 60 9.07 9.57 -13.24
CA SER A 60 9.24 9.09 -11.87
C SER A 60 8.47 9.93 -10.83
N ALA A 61 8.41 11.26 -11.01
CA ALA A 61 7.67 12.15 -10.12
C ALA A 61 6.16 11.89 -10.15
N ASP A 62 5.59 11.62 -11.32
CA ASP A 62 4.17 11.29 -11.47
C ASP A 62 3.83 9.94 -10.85
N LEU A 63 4.69 8.94 -11.03
CA LEU A 63 4.49 7.61 -10.44
C LEU A 63 4.58 7.65 -8.90
N ILE A 64 5.54 8.41 -8.36
CA ILE A 64 5.67 8.61 -6.92
C ILE A 64 4.47 9.40 -6.38
N GLY A 65 4.08 10.48 -7.05
CA GLY A 65 2.90 11.27 -6.70
C GLY A 65 1.64 10.42 -6.64
N ALA A 66 1.44 9.55 -7.61
CA ALA A 66 0.31 8.61 -7.62
C ALA A 66 0.33 7.61 -6.45
N ALA A 67 1.51 7.16 -6.02
CA ALA A 67 1.64 6.27 -4.86
C ALA A 67 1.31 7.02 -3.55
N ILE A 68 1.73 8.28 -3.45
CA ILE A 68 1.42 9.16 -2.32
C ILE A 68 -0.08 9.46 -2.26
N ASP A 69 -0.70 9.82 -3.39
CA ASP A 69 -2.14 10.08 -3.48
C ASP A 69 -2.94 8.85 -3.04
N ALA A 70 -2.54 7.66 -3.50
CA ALA A 70 -3.14 6.39 -3.09
C ALA A 70 -2.97 6.12 -1.58
N LEU A 71 -1.79 6.41 -1.02
CA LEU A 71 -1.55 6.27 0.43
C LEU A 71 -2.42 7.25 1.24
N LEU A 72 -2.51 8.50 0.81
CA LEU A 72 -3.33 9.51 1.48
C LEU A 72 -4.81 9.11 1.46
N GLN A 73 -5.30 8.60 0.32
CA GLN A 73 -6.64 8.05 0.24
C GLN A 73 -6.81 6.85 1.19
N ALA A 74 -5.81 5.96 1.28
CA ALA A 74 -5.87 4.80 2.17
C ALA A 74 -6.04 5.23 3.64
N GLN A 75 -5.33 6.28 4.05
CA GLN A 75 -5.43 6.88 5.37
C GLN A 75 -6.80 7.55 5.60
N ASN A 76 -7.26 8.34 4.63
CA ASN A 76 -8.54 9.07 4.72
C ASN A 76 -9.75 8.15 4.82
N GLU A 77 -9.68 6.95 4.26
CA GLU A 77 -10.77 5.98 4.35
C GLU A 77 -10.75 5.12 5.63
N GLY A 78 -9.89 5.45 6.60
CA GLY A 78 -9.82 4.77 7.90
C GLY A 78 -8.58 3.89 8.10
N GLY A 79 -7.61 3.97 7.19
CA GLY A 79 -6.34 3.27 7.31
C GLY A 79 -6.43 1.75 7.14
N ASN A 80 -5.34 1.06 7.52
CA ASN A 80 -5.16 -0.39 7.46
C ASN A 80 -5.58 -1.01 6.13
N ARG A 81 -5.24 -0.35 5.02
CA ARG A 81 -5.66 -0.76 3.67
C ARG A 81 -4.62 -0.47 2.61
N VAL A 82 -4.82 -1.11 1.46
CA VAL A 82 -4.01 -0.92 0.26
C VAL A 82 -4.85 -0.29 -0.82
N ILE A 83 -4.38 0.83 -1.37
CA ILE A 83 -4.97 1.45 -2.55
C ILE A 83 -3.97 1.36 -3.69
N THR A 84 -4.47 1.00 -4.87
CA THR A 84 -3.66 0.85 -6.07
C THR A 84 -4.02 1.95 -7.06
N SER A 85 -3.00 2.57 -7.66
CA SER A 85 -3.14 3.45 -8.81
C SER A 85 -2.42 2.82 -10.00
N THR A 86 -3.06 2.87 -11.15
CA THR A 86 -2.39 2.58 -12.43
C THR A 86 -2.23 3.87 -13.18
N GLN A 87 -0.99 4.20 -13.52
CA GLN A 87 -0.68 5.33 -14.38
C GLN A 87 -0.82 4.87 -15.83
N ARG A 88 -1.70 5.56 -16.57
CA ARG A 88 -1.76 5.50 -18.03
C ARG A 88 -1.33 6.87 -18.57
N PRO A 89 -0.82 6.97 -19.81
CA PRO A 89 -0.48 8.25 -20.40
C PRO A 89 -1.75 9.11 -20.49
N GLY A 90 -1.75 10.25 -19.81
CA GLY A 90 -2.85 11.20 -19.82
C GLY A 90 -4.04 10.90 -18.89
N GLN A 91 -4.04 9.82 -18.09
CA GLN A 91 -5.10 9.54 -17.11
C GLN A 91 -4.58 8.83 -15.85
N ARG A 92 -4.98 9.31 -14.67
CA ARG A 92 -4.80 8.63 -13.38
C ARG A 92 -6.06 7.83 -13.05
N GLU A 93 -5.92 6.52 -12.86
CA GLU A 93 -7.01 5.65 -12.40
C GLU A 93 -6.67 5.09 -11.02
N LEU A 94 -7.60 5.27 -10.07
CA LEU A 94 -7.50 4.77 -8.70
C LEU A 94 -8.44 3.60 -8.54
N ALA A 95 -7.90 2.48 -8.07
CA ALA A 95 -8.65 1.27 -7.76
C ALA A 95 -8.49 0.95 -6.27
N LEU A 96 -9.63 0.80 -5.60
CA LEU A 96 -9.70 0.40 -4.21
C LEU A 96 -9.61 -1.11 -4.10
N VAL A 97 -8.56 -1.61 -3.46
CA VAL A 97 -8.47 -3.01 -3.07
C VAL A 97 -8.83 -3.10 -1.58
N SER A 98 -10.13 -3.06 -1.30
CA SER A 98 -10.64 -3.35 0.05
C SER A 98 -10.44 -4.83 0.34
N ALA A 99 -9.58 -5.15 1.30
CA ALA A 99 -9.60 -6.46 1.92
C ALA A 99 -10.86 -6.53 2.79
N ASN A 100 -11.94 -7.08 2.24
CA ASN A 100 -13.15 -7.33 3.00
C ASN A 100 -12.85 -8.30 4.15
N ALA A 101 -13.07 -7.80 5.37
CA ALA A 101 -13.52 -8.54 6.54
C ALA A 101 -12.70 -9.76 6.98
N ASP A 102 -11.39 -9.64 6.96
CA ASP A 102 -10.66 -9.89 8.20
C ASP A 102 -9.98 -8.58 8.53
N VAL A 103 -10.31 -8.01 9.69
CA VAL A 103 -9.31 -7.20 10.40
C VAL A 103 -8.05 -8.07 10.35
N ILE A 104 -6.94 -7.56 9.79
CA ILE A 104 -5.66 -8.30 9.86
C ILE A 104 -5.52 -8.84 11.27
#